data_AF-A0A956CQS9-F1
#
_entry.id   AF-A0A956CQS9-F1
#
_cell.length_a   1.000
_cell.length_b   1.000
_cell.length_c   1.000
_cell.angle_alpha   90.00
_cell.angle_beta   90.00
_cell.angle_gamma   90.00
#
_symmetry.space_group_name_H-M   'P 1'
#
loop_
_entity.id
_entity.type
_entity.pdbx_description
1 polymer ?
#
loop_
_entity_poly.entity_id
_entity_poly.type
_entity_poly.pdbx_seq_one_letter_code
_entity_poly.pdbx_strand_id
1 'polypeptide(L)'
;MTVSRLLVGSLLLASACASPAARPPRTAAPPPDDALELAALLPERADRCVVVRPRRVPARRRELLIRQSWADRSVWDLDLDVAAYTRAEALDAEGRRALRSYFRFAGTPAQIRERASRFPFRWEDQPCEGIACGGPSARWLDERTVMVSHHAWPTPAHGVSTADCLRLARRRTDAVEVAMRAGMPGSFGLAATRHHRVIVGGRRQISITLAIDFDHEADAVRALEDIPRVRASVLDSLAPLEASRREMDRDGSTVWVRDTYSWADLELARADVRLDAEAAADRARRATPIPIERVDVRRLAVVHHQVRLRAGELQWVRGPARAELVRQLATLLERAVAAHPAELGWAEQLVRLRLSDLDDAAGARALCERVLGGGVAPDPEPWRILRREAAALQGPGALAARLVEDRVVEAGDAHRVAEDLVRLREDGVAYEWAEGALRLGRELTGAAGLTP
;
A
#
# COMPACT_ATOMS: atom_id res chain seq x y z
N MET A 1 47.81 15.85 70.38
CA MET A 1 47.53 14.41 70.51
C MET A 1 46.45 14.04 69.49
N THR A 2 46.66 12.93 68.76
CA THR A 2 45.69 12.16 67.94
C THR A 2 44.99 12.80 66.72
N VAL A 3 45.60 12.50 65.57
CA VAL A 3 45.10 12.13 64.22
C VAL A 3 43.60 11.74 64.10
N SER A 4 42.89 12.25 63.07
CA SER A 4 42.27 11.46 61.96
C SER A 4 41.08 12.12 61.23
N ARG A 5 41.29 12.31 59.91
CA ARG A 5 40.44 11.95 58.74
C ARG A 5 38.91 12.21 58.77
N LEU A 6 38.41 12.99 57.80
CA LEU A 6 37.74 12.50 56.57
C LEU A 6 37.23 13.66 55.66
N LEU A 7 37.81 13.69 54.44
CA LEU A 7 37.33 14.09 53.10
C LEU A 7 35.80 13.91 52.88
N VAL A 8 35.01 14.60 52.05
CA VAL A 8 35.07 15.23 50.69
C VAL A 8 33.82 16.14 50.63
N GLY A 9 33.66 17.24 49.89
CA GLY A 9 34.44 17.93 48.89
C GLY A 9 33.60 19.10 48.36
N SER A 10 34.29 20.18 48.03
CA SER A 10 33.75 21.42 47.49
C SER A 10 33.41 21.29 46.01
N LEU A 11 32.34 21.92 45.56
CA LEU A 11 32.22 22.39 44.18
C LEU A 11 31.77 23.85 44.21
N LEU A 12 32.79 24.70 44.05
CA LEU A 12 32.70 26.14 43.89
C LEU A 12 32.06 26.49 42.55
N LEU A 13 31.15 27.45 42.61
CA LEU A 13 30.61 28.21 41.49
C LEU A 13 31.74 28.95 40.75
N ALA A 14 31.74 28.82 39.42
CA ALA A 14 32.38 29.77 38.52
C ALA A 14 31.36 30.18 37.45
N SER A 15 30.86 31.40 37.60
CA SER A 15 30.09 32.14 36.61
C SER A 15 30.98 32.52 35.44
N ALA A 16 30.64 32.06 34.23
CA ALA A 16 31.21 32.55 32.98
C ALA A 16 30.09 33.13 32.10
N CYS A 17 30.21 34.41 31.79
CA CYS A 17 29.40 35.11 30.79
C CYS A 17 29.60 34.46 29.42
N ALA A 18 28.56 33.87 28.85
CA ALA A 18 28.57 33.32 27.50
C ALA A 18 27.80 34.25 26.56
N SER A 19 28.50 34.79 25.56
CA SER A 19 27.92 35.39 24.36
C SER A 19 26.91 34.44 23.71
N PRO A 20 25.82 34.92 23.09
CA PRO A 20 24.86 34.05 22.44
C PRO A 20 25.56 33.31 21.30
N ALA A 21 25.67 31.98 21.44
CA ALA A 21 26.18 31.11 20.40
C ALA A 21 25.37 31.33 19.12
N ALA A 22 26.07 31.62 18.03
CA ALA A 22 25.48 31.68 16.70
C ALA A 22 24.65 30.40 16.48
N ARG A 23 23.39 30.57 16.08
CA ARG A 23 22.54 29.45 15.65
C ARG A 23 23.35 28.61 14.65
N PRO A 24 23.47 27.28 14.86
CA PRO A 24 24.07 26.44 13.84
C PRO A 24 23.31 26.68 12.53
N PRO A 25 24.01 26.75 11.38
CA PRO A 25 23.35 26.92 10.10
C PRO A 25 22.28 25.83 9.99
N ARG A 26 21.03 26.24 9.69
CA ARG A 26 19.96 25.32 9.30
C ARG A 26 20.57 24.40 8.25
N THR A 27 20.78 23.14 8.59
CA THR A 27 21.15 22.10 7.62
C THR A 27 20.17 22.23 6.47
N ALA A 28 20.69 22.57 5.30
CA ALA A 28 19.91 22.65 4.08
C ALA A 28 19.05 21.38 4.01
N ALA A 29 17.76 21.54 3.69
CA ALA A 29 16.91 20.39 3.45
C ALA A 29 17.66 19.44 2.49
N PRO A 30 17.65 18.12 2.73
CA PRO A 30 18.30 17.19 1.83
C PRO A 30 17.78 17.47 0.41
N PRO A 31 18.67 17.47 -0.61
CA PRO A 31 18.25 17.74 -1.97
C PRO A 31 17.10 16.79 -2.34
N PRO A 32 16.13 17.26 -3.14
CA PRO A 32 14.98 16.45 -3.51
C PRO A 32 15.42 15.14 -4.15
N ASP A 33 14.73 14.05 -3.80
CA ASP A 33 15.01 12.72 -4.33
C ASP A 33 14.53 12.67 -5.78
N ASP A 34 15.49 12.77 -6.72
CA ASP A 34 15.26 12.74 -8.17
C ASP A 34 14.30 11.61 -8.59
N ALA A 35 14.35 10.45 -7.92
CA ALA A 35 13.47 9.33 -8.21
C ALA A 35 12.00 9.59 -7.84
N LEU A 36 11.74 10.38 -6.79
CA LEU A 36 10.38 10.77 -6.40
C LEU A 36 9.79 11.80 -7.34
N GLU A 37 10.61 12.70 -7.88
CA GLU A 37 10.16 13.66 -8.89
C GLU A 37 9.79 12.95 -10.18
N LEU A 38 10.64 12.04 -10.66
CA LEU A 38 10.31 11.22 -11.82
C LEU A 38 9.07 10.34 -11.59
N ALA A 39 8.93 9.76 -10.38
CA ALA A 39 7.79 8.90 -10.07
C ALA A 39 6.45 9.65 -10.09
N ALA A 40 6.46 10.96 -9.85
CA ALA A 40 5.28 11.81 -9.98
C ALA A 40 4.87 12.08 -11.43
N LEU A 41 5.73 11.80 -12.42
CA LEU A 41 5.44 11.91 -13.85
C LEU A 41 4.86 10.61 -14.44
N LEU A 42 4.79 9.53 -13.66
CA LEU A 42 4.27 8.26 -14.15
C LEU A 42 2.78 8.41 -14.54
N PRO A 43 2.37 7.88 -15.70
CA PRO A 43 0.97 7.92 -16.12
C PRO A 43 0.11 7.03 -15.22
N GLU A 44 -1.07 7.52 -14.83
CA GLU A 44 -1.97 6.80 -13.92
C GLU A 44 -2.43 5.42 -14.43
N ARG A 45 -2.81 4.56 -13.48
CA ARG A 45 -3.40 3.22 -13.71
C ARG A 45 -2.52 2.30 -14.56
N ALA A 46 -1.25 2.16 -14.17
CA ALA A 46 -0.32 1.23 -14.80
C ALA A 46 -0.52 -0.20 -14.26
N ASP A 47 -0.38 -1.22 -15.11
CA ASP A 47 -0.33 -2.61 -14.66
C ASP A 47 0.92 -2.86 -13.80
N ARG A 48 1.99 -2.12 -14.07
CA ARG A 48 3.25 -2.18 -13.35
C ARG A 48 3.93 -0.82 -13.31
N CYS A 49 4.58 -0.52 -12.20
CA CYS A 49 5.42 0.65 -12.05
C CYS A 49 6.73 0.29 -11.34
N VAL A 50 7.80 1.02 -11.67
CA VAL A 50 9.16 0.83 -11.13
C VAL A 50 9.79 2.19 -10.86
N VAL A 51 10.47 2.33 -9.72
CA VAL A 51 11.21 3.54 -9.30
C VAL A 51 12.59 3.12 -8.81
N VAL A 52 13.65 3.75 -9.33
CA VAL A 52 15.03 3.29 -9.16
C VAL A 52 15.97 4.45 -8.82
N ARG A 53 16.95 4.17 -7.95
CA ARG A 53 18.01 5.07 -7.49
C ARG A 53 19.40 4.49 -7.78
N PRO A 54 19.89 4.52 -9.04
CA PRO A 54 21.07 3.76 -9.45
C PRO A 54 22.35 4.15 -8.70
N ARG A 55 22.50 5.43 -8.34
CA ARG A 55 23.69 5.95 -7.64
C ARG A 55 23.83 5.43 -6.20
N ARG A 56 22.80 4.80 -5.65
CA ARG A 56 22.88 4.15 -4.33
C ARG A 56 23.48 2.76 -4.37
N VAL A 57 23.73 2.23 -5.56
CA VAL A 57 24.23 0.88 -5.76
C VAL A 57 25.76 0.90 -5.84
N PRO A 58 26.45 0.18 -4.94
CA PRO A 58 27.88 -0.06 -5.07
C PRO A 58 28.20 -0.73 -6.40
N ALA A 59 29.28 -0.32 -7.09
CA ALA A 59 29.62 -0.84 -8.42
C ALA A 59 29.58 -2.38 -8.51
N ARG A 60 30.12 -3.07 -7.49
CA ARG A 60 30.12 -4.54 -7.38
C ARG A 60 28.74 -5.21 -7.39
N ARG A 61 27.65 -4.46 -7.18
CA ARG A 61 26.26 -4.97 -7.16
C ARG A 61 25.48 -4.63 -8.43
N ARG A 62 26.05 -3.86 -9.37
CA ARG A 62 25.33 -3.42 -10.57
C ARG A 62 25.06 -4.56 -11.55
N GLU A 63 26.00 -5.49 -11.72
CA GLU A 63 25.80 -6.67 -12.57
C GLU A 63 24.64 -7.54 -12.11
N LEU A 64 24.45 -7.67 -10.79
CA LEU A 64 23.32 -8.37 -10.21
C LEU A 64 21.99 -7.68 -10.59
N LEU A 65 21.95 -6.35 -10.45
CA LEU A 65 20.75 -5.57 -10.77
C LEU A 65 20.44 -5.52 -12.27
N ILE A 66 21.44 -5.52 -13.16
CA ILE A 66 21.21 -5.68 -14.61
C ILE A 66 20.38 -6.94 -14.93
N ARG A 67 20.50 -7.99 -14.11
CA ARG A 67 19.84 -9.27 -14.31
C ARG A 67 18.51 -9.40 -13.56
N GLN A 68 18.39 -8.83 -12.36
CA GLN A 68 17.23 -9.02 -11.48
C GLN A 68 16.26 -7.84 -11.44
N SER A 69 16.72 -6.67 -11.84
CA SER A 69 15.93 -5.45 -11.75
C SER A 69 14.68 -5.51 -12.61
N TRP A 70 13.62 -4.90 -12.11
CA TRP A 70 12.40 -4.65 -12.84
C TRP A 70 12.53 -3.49 -13.84
N ALA A 71 13.67 -2.78 -13.80
CA ALA A 71 14.01 -1.63 -14.63
C ALA A 71 14.74 -2.03 -15.92
N ASP A 72 14.89 -1.05 -16.83
CA ASP A 72 15.70 -1.25 -18.03
C ASP A 72 17.17 -1.46 -17.67
N ARG A 73 17.84 -2.39 -18.37
CA ARG A 73 19.26 -2.74 -18.11
C ARG A 73 20.19 -1.53 -18.13
N SER A 74 19.92 -0.60 -19.04
CA SER A 74 20.65 0.65 -19.25
C SER A 74 20.67 1.57 -18.01
N VAL A 75 19.73 1.40 -17.09
CA VAL A 75 19.68 2.16 -15.83
C VAL A 75 20.90 1.89 -14.95
N TRP A 76 21.47 0.70 -15.08
CA TRP A 76 22.59 0.22 -14.26
C TRP A 76 23.95 0.41 -14.92
N ASP A 77 23.96 0.85 -16.18
CA ASP A 77 25.17 1.12 -16.94
C ASP A 77 25.94 2.30 -16.31
N LEU A 78 27.23 2.07 -16.05
CA LEU A 78 28.13 3.08 -15.49
C LEU A 78 28.36 4.23 -16.47
N ASP A 79 28.39 3.94 -17.76
CA ASP A 79 28.70 4.92 -18.80
C ASP A 79 27.54 5.90 -19.02
N LEU A 80 26.32 5.47 -18.70
CA LEU A 80 25.10 6.27 -18.82
C LEU A 80 24.87 7.17 -17.59
N ASP A 81 25.43 6.83 -16.42
CA ASP A 81 25.40 7.65 -15.20
C ASP A 81 23.99 8.21 -14.87
N VAL A 82 23.02 7.29 -14.86
CA VAL A 82 21.62 7.58 -14.55
C VAL A 82 21.49 7.91 -13.07
N ALA A 83 20.99 9.11 -12.76
CA ALA A 83 20.75 9.58 -11.40
C ALA A 83 19.47 8.98 -10.80
N ALA A 84 18.43 8.88 -11.61
CA ALA A 84 17.15 8.27 -11.26
C ALA A 84 16.45 7.71 -12.48
N TYR A 85 15.63 6.69 -12.28
CA TYR A 85 14.82 6.10 -13.33
C TYR A 85 13.45 5.69 -12.82
N THR A 86 12.43 5.87 -13.64
CA THR A 86 11.09 5.33 -13.36
C THR A 86 10.45 4.79 -14.63
N ARG A 87 9.64 3.75 -14.51
CA ARG A 87 8.90 3.17 -15.63
C ARG A 87 7.49 2.79 -15.25
N ALA A 88 6.55 3.02 -16.14
CA ALA A 88 5.20 2.47 -16.11
C ALA A 88 4.98 1.57 -17.34
N GLU A 89 4.23 0.49 -17.13
CA GLU A 89 3.82 -0.45 -18.16
C GLU A 89 2.32 -0.71 -18.02
N ALA A 90 1.63 -0.73 -19.17
CA ALA A 90 0.22 -1.07 -19.28
C ALA A 90 -0.01 -1.90 -20.55
N LEU A 91 -1.00 -2.79 -20.52
CA LEU A 91 -1.50 -3.50 -21.69
C LEU A 91 -2.64 -2.71 -22.33
N ASP A 92 -2.62 -2.55 -23.65
CA ASP A 92 -3.76 -2.02 -24.39
C ASP A 92 -4.84 -3.10 -24.63
N ALA A 93 -5.96 -2.71 -25.25
CA ALA A 93 -7.09 -3.60 -25.53
C ALA A 93 -6.71 -4.77 -26.47
N GLU A 94 -5.65 -4.59 -27.27
CA GLU A 94 -5.10 -5.60 -28.17
C GLU A 94 -4.00 -6.45 -27.51
N GLY A 95 -3.72 -6.24 -26.21
CA GLY A 95 -2.70 -6.96 -25.45
C GLY A 95 -1.26 -6.52 -25.74
N ARG A 96 -1.04 -5.38 -26.41
CA ARG A 96 0.29 -4.82 -26.65
C ARG A 96 0.77 -4.04 -25.42
N ARG A 97 2.07 -4.12 -25.16
CA ARG A 97 2.72 -3.48 -24.00
C ARG A 97 3.06 -2.02 -24.30
N ALA A 98 2.26 -1.10 -23.77
CA ALA A 98 2.57 0.33 -23.76
C ALA A 98 3.55 0.65 -22.62
N LEU A 99 4.63 1.36 -22.94
CA LEU A 99 5.69 1.71 -21.98
C LEU A 99 5.90 3.21 -21.90
N ARG A 100 6.13 3.70 -20.68
CA ARG A 100 6.62 5.05 -20.40
C ARG A 100 7.77 4.95 -19.39
N SER A 101 8.98 5.21 -19.87
CA SER A 101 10.20 5.25 -19.05
C SER A 101 10.70 6.68 -18.95
N TYR A 102 11.26 7.04 -17.79
CA TYR A 102 11.86 8.34 -17.53
C TYR A 102 13.26 8.12 -17.01
N PHE A 103 14.25 8.70 -17.68
CA PHE A 103 15.65 8.67 -17.29
C PHE A 103 16.07 10.07 -16.88
N ARG A 104 16.58 10.23 -15.66
CA ARG A 104 17.27 11.46 -15.25
C ARG A 104 18.74 11.21 -15.14
N PHE A 105 19.53 11.99 -15.86
CA PHE A 105 20.98 11.85 -15.93
C PHE A 105 21.69 12.76 -14.92
N ALA A 106 22.84 12.31 -14.41
CA ALA A 106 23.78 13.18 -13.71
C ALA A 106 24.74 13.85 -14.72
N GLY A 107 25.30 15.00 -14.32
CA GLY A 107 26.32 15.71 -15.09
C GLY A 107 25.83 17.02 -15.72
N THR A 108 26.66 17.56 -16.60
CA THR A 108 26.39 18.79 -17.35
C THR A 108 25.50 18.53 -18.58
N PRO A 109 24.77 19.52 -19.12
CA PRO A 109 23.93 19.34 -20.30
C PRO A 109 24.64 18.70 -21.50
N ALA A 110 25.92 19.02 -21.73
CA ALA A 110 26.71 18.44 -22.80
C ALA A 110 26.96 16.92 -22.59
N GLN A 111 27.40 16.52 -21.40
CA GLN A 111 27.60 15.11 -21.04
C GLN A 111 26.29 14.32 -21.09
N ILE A 112 25.19 14.93 -20.66
CA ILE A 112 23.87 14.31 -20.66
C ILE A 112 23.40 14.04 -22.09
N ARG A 113 23.56 15.00 -23.02
CA ARG A 113 23.23 14.79 -24.43
C ARG A 113 24.09 13.70 -25.08
N GLU A 114 25.39 13.70 -24.79
CA GLU A 114 26.30 12.66 -25.27
C GLU A 114 25.86 11.26 -24.79
N ARG A 115 25.59 11.09 -23.49
CA ARG A 115 25.13 9.82 -22.91
C ARG A 115 23.78 9.39 -23.46
N ALA A 116 22.82 10.30 -23.55
CA ALA A 116 21.50 10.02 -24.10
C ALA A 116 21.57 9.57 -25.57
N SER A 117 22.53 10.08 -26.36
CA SER A 117 22.73 9.68 -27.75
C SER A 117 23.20 8.23 -27.94
N ARG A 118 23.69 7.58 -26.88
CA ARG A 118 24.11 6.16 -26.90
C ARG A 118 22.94 5.19 -26.84
N PHE A 119 21.75 5.65 -26.50
CA PHE A 119 20.56 4.80 -26.50
C PHE A 119 20.03 4.57 -27.91
N PRO A 120 19.55 3.35 -28.21
CA PRO A 120 18.95 3.02 -29.49
C PRO A 120 17.47 3.46 -29.55
N PHE A 121 17.18 4.72 -29.22
CA PHE A 121 15.83 5.29 -29.31
C PHE A 121 15.72 6.25 -30.49
N ARG A 122 14.53 6.33 -31.09
CA ARG A 122 14.22 7.37 -32.07
C ARG A 122 13.90 8.66 -31.34
N TRP A 123 14.49 9.80 -31.69
CA TRP A 123 14.06 11.08 -31.12
C TRP A 123 12.78 11.59 -31.81
N GLU A 124 11.82 12.12 -31.04
CA GLU A 124 10.51 12.55 -31.56
C GLU A 124 10.62 13.68 -32.60
N ASP A 125 11.65 14.51 -32.51
CA ASP A 125 11.98 15.59 -33.44
C ASP A 125 12.63 15.08 -34.75
N GLN A 126 12.99 13.79 -34.83
CA GLN A 126 13.54 13.19 -36.03
C GLN A 126 12.43 12.57 -36.90
N PRO A 127 12.40 12.88 -38.21
CA PRO A 127 11.47 12.24 -39.13
C PRO A 127 11.73 10.74 -39.19
N CYS A 128 10.68 9.95 -39.38
CA CYS A 128 10.78 8.50 -39.56
C CYS A 128 9.83 8.04 -40.65
N GLU A 129 10.20 6.95 -41.33
CA GLU A 129 9.37 6.28 -42.34
C GLU A 129 9.40 4.76 -42.13
N GLY A 130 8.29 4.11 -42.48
CA GLY A 130 8.16 2.65 -42.46
C GLY A 130 8.37 2.01 -41.08
N ILE A 131 9.09 0.88 -41.05
CA ILE A 131 9.27 0.04 -39.87
C ILE A 131 10.04 0.77 -38.75
N ALA A 132 10.87 1.77 -39.09
CA ALA A 132 11.65 2.55 -38.14
C ALA A 132 10.77 3.39 -37.17
N CYS A 133 9.53 3.70 -37.53
CA CYS A 133 8.59 4.41 -36.66
C CYS A 133 7.95 3.50 -35.58
N GLY A 134 8.09 2.17 -35.69
CA GLY A 134 7.48 1.23 -34.76
C GLY A 134 8.22 1.05 -33.43
N GLY A 135 9.46 1.53 -33.32
CA GLY A 135 10.30 1.37 -32.14
C GLY A 135 10.05 2.40 -31.02
N PRO A 136 10.77 2.29 -29.89
CA PRO A 136 10.70 3.27 -28.81
C PRO A 136 11.13 4.66 -29.29
N SER A 137 10.37 5.68 -28.88
CA SER A 137 10.65 7.08 -29.18
C SER A 137 10.99 7.87 -27.91
N ALA A 138 11.85 8.86 -28.01
CA ALA A 138 12.36 9.64 -26.90
C ALA A 138 12.17 11.14 -27.12
N ARG A 139 11.90 11.86 -26.03
CA ARG A 139 11.89 13.34 -26.00
C ARG A 139 12.48 13.87 -24.72
N TRP A 140 13.02 15.08 -24.78
CA TRP A 140 13.45 15.83 -23.60
C TRP A 140 12.23 16.40 -22.86
N LEU A 141 12.20 16.25 -21.54
CA LEU A 141 11.24 16.95 -20.69
C LEU A 141 11.84 18.21 -20.07
N ASP A 142 13.14 18.13 -19.76
CA ASP A 142 13.98 19.19 -19.24
C ASP A 142 15.43 18.92 -19.66
N GLU A 143 16.40 19.73 -19.18
CA GLU A 143 17.81 19.61 -19.54
C GLU A 143 18.48 18.28 -19.12
N ARG A 144 17.87 17.53 -18.20
CA ARG A 144 18.44 16.34 -17.56
C ARG A 144 17.55 15.10 -17.67
N THR A 145 16.32 15.24 -18.14
CA THR A 145 15.31 14.19 -18.12
C THR A 145 14.84 13.84 -19.52
N VAL A 146 14.96 12.56 -19.87
CA VAL A 146 14.46 11.98 -21.12
C VAL A 146 13.25 11.10 -20.81
N MET A 147 12.15 11.33 -21.51
CA MET A 147 10.99 10.43 -21.55
C MET A 147 11.11 9.52 -22.76
N VAL A 148 10.97 8.21 -22.55
CA VAL A 148 10.94 7.18 -23.59
C VAL A 148 9.57 6.53 -23.61
N SER A 149 8.99 6.46 -24.80
CA SER A 149 7.65 6.03 -25.10
C SER A 149 7.67 4.86 -26.06
N HIS A 150 6.94 3.79 -25.74
CA HIS A 150 6.66 2.71 -26.68
C HIS A 150 5.16 2.49 -26.74
N HIS A 151 4.60 2.53 -27.96
CA HIS A 151 3.16 2.55 -28.23
C HIS A 151 2.38 3.69 -27.54
N ALA A 152 1.12 3.85 -27.96
CA ALA A 152 0.18 4.78 -27.33
C ALA A 152 -0.16 4.30 -25.92
N TRP A 153 -0.21 5.22 -24.96
CA TRP A 153 -0.65 4.86 -23.62
C TRP A 153 -2.16 4.58 -23.65
N PRO A 154 -2.63 3.41 -23.17
CA PRO A 154 -4.05 3.08 -23.22
C PRO A 154 -4.83 3.96 -22.23
N THR A 155 -6.12 4.16 -22.50
CA THR A 155 -7.05 4.78 -21.56
C THR A 155 -7.62 3.68 -20.64
N PRO A 156 -7.17 3.53 -19.37
CA PRO A 156 -7.43 2.29 -18.64
C PRO A 156 -8.75 2.33 -17.84
N ALA A 157 -9.45 1.18 -17.82
CA ALA A 157 -10.53 0.90 -16.87
C ALA A 157 -10.00 0.44 -15.49
N HIS A 158 -8.84 -0.25 -15.43
CA HIS A 158 -8.24 -0.83 -14.21
C HIS A 158 -6.70 -0.78 -14.24
N GLY A 159 -6.03 -0.77 -13.08
CA GLY A 159 -4.55 -0.75 -12.94
C GLY A 159 -4.09 -0.29 -11.55
N VAL A 160 -2.79 -0.44 -11.22
CA VAL A 160 -2.19 0.11 -9.99
C VAL A 160 -2.18 1.64 -10.08
N SER A 161 -2.64 2.32 -9.01
CA SER A 161 -2.49 3.77 -8.95
C SER A 161 -1.01 4.12 -8.88
N THR A 162 -0.54 4.98 -9.77
CA THR A 162 0.85 5.45 -9.73
C THR A 162 1.13 6.29 -8.48
N ALA A 163 0.09 6.89 -7.90
CA ALA A 163 0.16 7.49 -6.57
C ALA A 163 0.53 6.47 -5.47
N ASP A 164 0.15 5.19 -5.59
CA ASP A 164 0.59 4.14 -4.66
C ASP A 164 2.06 3.79 -4.87
N CYS A 165 2.53 3.77 -6.12
CA CYS A 165 3.94 3.58 -6.46
C CYS A 165 4.83 4.67 -5.86
N LEU A 166 4.45 5.92 -6.09
CA LEU A 166 5.09 7.09 -5.53
C LEU A 166 5.05 7.08 -3.99
N ARG A 167 3.91 6.71 -3.39
CA ARG A 167 3.77 6.59 -1.94
C ARG A 167 4.68 5.51 -1.37
N LEU A 168 4.83 4.38 -2.06
CA LEU A 168 5.75 3.31 -1.67
C LEU A 168 7.21 3.78 -1.77
N ALA A 169 7.59 4.42 -2.87
CA ALA A 169 8.92 4.99 -3.05
C ALA A 169 9.27 6.06 -2.01
N ARG A 170 8.29 6.89 -1.60
CA ARG A 170 8.41 7.86 -0.51
C ARG A 170 8.61 7.21 0.87
N ARG A 171 7.98 6.06 1.10
CA ARG A 171 8.12 5.30 2.37
C ARG A 171 9.42 4.50 2.43
N ARG A 172 9.99 4.18 1.27
CA ARG A 172 11.22 3.39 1.09
C ARG A 172 12.29 4.25 0.44
N THR A 173 12.66 5.33 1.11
CA THR A 173 13.69 6.24 0.61
C THR A 173 15.05 5.57 0.53
N ASP A 174 15.32 4.56 1.34
CA ASP A 174 16.53 3.73 1.40
C ASP A 174 16.62 2.68 0.28
N ALA A 175 15.50 2.29 -0.32
CA ALA A 175 15.47 1.29 -1.38
C ALA A 175 16.15 1.77 -2.66
N VAL A 176 16.96 0.89 -3.23
CA VAL A 176 17.58 1.06 -4.56
C VAL A 176 16.53 0.97 -5.67
N GLU A 177 15.55 0.09 -5.50
CA GLU A 177 14.46 -0.16 -6.44
C GLU A 177 13.16 -0.41 -5.67
N VAL A 178 12.07 0.14 -6.19
CA VAL A 178 10.71 -0.10 -5.73
C VAL A 178 9.88 -0.47 -6.94
N ALA A 179 9.21 -1.62 -6.91
CA ALA A 179 8.30 -2.04 -7.97
C ALA A 179 6.93 -2.39 -7.39
N MET A 180 5.87 -2.09 -8.13
CA MET A 180 4.52 -2.58 -7.88
C MET A 180 3.93 -3.17 -9.15
N ARG A 181 3.04 -4.15 -8.99
CA ARG A 181 2.33 -4.83 -10.07
C ARG A 181 0.88 -5.09 -9.64
N ALA A 182 -0.05 -4.98 -10.58
CA ALA A 182 -1.39 -5.56 -10.43
C ALA A 182 -1.25 -7.09 -10.31
N GLY A 183 -2.07 -7.73 -9.46
CA GLY A 183 -1.96 -9.17 -9.20
C GLY A 183 -1.93 -9.98 -10.50
N MET A 184 -1.07 -11.02 -10.56
CA MET A 184 -1.05 -11.89 -11.74
C MET A 184 -2.36 -12.70 -11.80
N PRO A 185 -3.01 -12.79 -12.97
CA PRO A 185 -3.97 -13.84 -13.21
C PRO A 185 -3.22 -15.17 -13.29
N GLY A 186 -3.65 -16.15 -12.48
CA GLY A 186 -3.18 -17.54 -12.55
C GLY A 186 -2.53 -18.06 -11.26
N SER A 187 -3.04 -19.20 -10.78
CA SER A 187 -2.33 -20.11 -9.89
C SER A 187 -1.19 -20.80 -10.64
N PHE A 188 -0.13 -21.16 -9.94
CA PHE A 188 0.93 -22.02 -10.44
C PHE A 188 1.48 -22.81 -9.27
N GLY A 189 1.88 -24.06 -9.54
CA GLY A 189 2.49 -24.94 -8.55
C GLY A 189 4.01 -24.96 -8.70
N LEU A 190 4.74 -25.01 -7.59
CA LEU A 190 6.14 -25.43 -7.57
C LEU A 190 6.17 -26.93 -7.30
N ALA A 191 6.55 -27.72 -8.31
CA ALA A 191 6.43 -29.17 -8.25
C ALA A 191 7.67 -29.85 -7.66
N ALA A 192 8.88 -29.33 -7.92
CA ALA A 192 10.10 -29.89 -7.36
C ALA A 192 11.28 -28.90 -7.34
N THR A 193 12.11 -28.98 -6.29
CA THR A 193 13.45 -28.36 -6.23
C THR A 193 14.49 -29.44 -6.02
N ARG A 194 15.50 -29.53 -6.90
CA ARG A 194 16.67 -30.41 -6.73
C ARG A 194 17.95 -29.60 -6.61
N HIS A 195 18.81 -29.97 -5.67
CA HIS A 195 20.09 -29.31 -5.42
C HIS A 195 21.24 -30.28 -5.72
N HIS A 196 22.17 -29.85 -6.56
CA HIS A 196 23.40 -30.59 -6.88
C HIS A 196 24.61 -29.73 -6.58
N ARG A 197 25.57 -30.26 -5.81
CA ARG A 197 26.90 -29.64 -5.65
C ARG A 197 27.77 -30.15 -6.78
N VAL A 198 28.33 -29.24 -7.58
CA VAL A 198 29.16 -29.59 -8.74
C VAL A 198 30.49 -28.85 -8.63
N ILE A 199 31.59 -29.51 -9.01
CA ILE A 199 32.89 -28.87 -9.16
C ILE A 199 33.12 -28.72 -10.67
N VAL A 200 33.14 -27.49 -11.16
CA VAL A 200 33.39 -27.19 -12.58
C VAL A 200 34.68 -26.37 -12.68
N GLY A 201 35.67 -26.89 -13.41
CA GLY A 201 36.95 -26.19 -13.62
C GLY A 201 37.72 -25.85 -12.32
N GLY A 202 37.61 -26.68 -11.28
CA GLY A 202 38.27 -26.45 -9.97
C GLY A 202 37.56 -25.43 -9.06
N ARG A 203 36.46 -24.81 -9.50
CA ARG A 203 35.62 -23.93 -8.68
C ARG A 203 34.42 -24.69 -8.16
N ARG A 204 34.15 -24.57 -6.85
CA ARG A 204 32.94 -25.14 -6.25
C ARG A 204 31.73 -24.33 -6.77
N GLN A 205 30.67 -25.02 -7.20
CA GLN A 205 29.44 -24.43 -7.69
C GLN A 205 28.23 -25.18 -7.11
N ILE A 206 27.07 -24.52 -7.08
CA ILE A 206 25.79 -25.16 -6.72
C ILE A 206 24.85 -25.04 -7.91
N SER A 207 24.34 -26.17 -8.38
CA SER A 207 23.27 -26.20 -9.38
C SER A 207 21.93 -26.46 -8.70
N ILE A 208 20.92 -25.67 -9.05
CA ILE A 208 19.54 -25.76 -8.55
C ILE A 208 18.65 -25.95 -9.77
N THR A 209 17.87 -27.04 -9.77
CA THR A 209 16.88 -27.31 -10.82
C THR A 209 15.48 -27.20 -10.24
N LEU A 210 14.64 -26.42 -10.90
CA LEU A 210 13.25 -26.14 -10.54
C LEU A 210 12.33 -26.66 -11.64
N ALA A 211 11.26 -27.34 -11.26
CA ALA A 211 10.15 -27.69 -12.14
C ALA A 211 8.95 -26.80 -11.79
N ILE A 212 8.44 -26.07 -12.78
CA ILE A 212 7.28 -25.20 -12.64
C ILE A 212 6.17 -25.76 -13.51
N ASP A 213 5.09 -26.17 -12.88
CA ASP A 213 3.92 -26.76 -13.54
C ASP A 213 2.87 -25.67 -13.75
N PHE A 214 2.36 -25.60 -14.97
CA PHE A 214 1.28 -24.70 -15.35
C PHE A 214 0.01 -25.51 -15.62
N ASP A 215 -1.13 -24.92 -15.22
CA ASP A 215 -2.46 -25.50 -15.45
C ASP A 215 -2.77 -25.61 -16.96
N HIS A 216 -2.16 -24.74 -17.78
CA HIS A 216 -2.32 -24.71 -19.23
C HIS A 216 -0.97 -24.56 -19.95
N GLU A 217 -0.79 -25.26 -21.07
CA GLU A 217 0.43 -25.20 -21.89
C GLU A 217 0.70 -23.79 -22.45
N ALA A 218 -0.35 -23.05 -22.80
CA ALA A 218 -0.23 -21.67 -23.25
C ALA A 218 0.38 -20.75 -22.17
N ASP A 219 0.18 -21.07 -20.89
CA ASP A 219 0.78 -20.33 -19.78
C ASP A 219 2.24 -20.71 -19.58
N ALA A 220 2.61 -21.97 -19.81
CA ALA A 220 4.01 -22.40 -19.83
C ALA A 220 4.83 -21.73 -20.95
N VAL A 221 4.23 -21.57 -22.14
CA VAL A 221 4.86 -20.86 -23.28
C VAL A 221 5.04 -19.38 -22.96
N ARG A 222 4.00 -18.70 -22.45
CA ARG A 222 4.10 -17.31 -21.98
C ARG A 222 5.13 -17.17 -20.85
N ALA A 223 5.20 -18.17 -19.98
CA ALA A 223 6.17 -18.20 -18.91
C ALA A 223 7.61 -18.37 -19.43
N LEU A 224 7.90 -19.04 -20.53
CA LEU A 224 9.27 -19.03 -21.08
C LEU A 224 9.73 -17.62 -21.49
N GLU A 225 8.80 -16.78 -21.98
CA GLU A 225 9.07 -15.40 -22.34
C GLU A 225 9.21 -14.49 -21.10
N ASP A 226 8.47 -14.78 -20.05
CA ASP A 226 8.39 -13.95 -18.83
C ASP A 226 9.23 -14.47 -17.63
N ILE A 227 9.55 -15.76 -17.49
CA ILE A 227 10.34 -16.38 -16.39
C ILE A 227 11.75 -15.80 -16.28
N PRO A 228 12.46 -15.45 -17.37
CA PRO A 228 13.71 -14.68 -17.25
C PRO A 228 13.53 -13.36 -16.48
N ARG A 229 12.29 -12.89 -16.30
CA ARG A 229 11.89 -11.62 -15.68
C ARG A 229 10.94 -11.79 -14.48
N VAL A 230 10.47 -12.99 -14.17
CA VAL A 230 9.39 -13.24 -13.20
C VAL A 230 9.66 -14.51 -12.39
N ARG A 231 9.97 -14.34 -11.08
CA ARG A 231 9.58 -15.15 -9.89
C ARG A 231 10.73 -15.55 -8.96
N ALA A 232 10.46 -16.14 -7.78
CA ALA A 232 9.64 -15.77 -6.58
C ALA A 232 9.98 -16.64 -5.31
N SER A 233 11.16 -17.27 -5.25
CA SER A 233 11.79 -18.04 -4.17
C SER A 233 12.83 -17.24 -3.35
N VAL A 234 13.08 -17.70 -2.11
CA VAL A 234 14.18 -17.25 -1.21
C VAL A 234 15.58 -17.40 -1.87
N LEU A 235 15.67 -18.15 -2.97
CA LEU A 235 16.87 -18.29 -3.80
C LEU A 235 16.87 -17.41 -5.07
N ASP A 236 15.82 -16.62 -5.37
CA ASP A 236 15.83 -15.74 -6.56
C ASP A 236 16.73 -14.53 -6.42
N SER A 237 17.12 -14.18 -5.19
CA SER A 237 18.11 -13.12 -4.93
C SER A 237 19.48 -13.47 -5.53
N LEU A 238 19.63 -14.66 -6.09
CA LEU A 238 20.78 -15.13 -6.83
C LEU A 238 20.45 -15.18 -8.32
N ALA A 239 20.84 -14.17 -9.09
CA ALA A 239 21.05 -14.36 -10.52
C ALA A 239 22.50 -14.82 -10.69
N PRO A 240 22.75 -15.85 -11.52
CA PRO A 240 24.11 -16.22 -11.92
C PRO A 240 24.91 -14.97 -12.33
N LEU A 241 26.12 -14.69 -11.82
CA LEU A 241 27.07 -13.72 -12.43
C LEU A 241 27.81 -14.37 -13.63
N GLU A 242 28.76 -13.71 -14.29
CA GLU A 242 29.42 -14.22 -15.53
C GLU A 242 29.98 -15.66 -15.46
N ALA A 243 30.29 -16.18 -14.26
CA ALA A 243 30.77 -17.56 -14.07
C ALA A 243 29.66 -18.61 -13.88
N SER A 244 28.40 -18.18 -13.91
CA SER A 244 27.24 -18.91 -13.44
C SER A 244 26.25 -19.02 -14.64
N ARG A 245 25.66 -20.20 -14.87
CA ARG A 245 24.91 -20.53 -16.11
C ARG A 245 23.46 -20.88 -15.80
N ARG A 246 22.52 -20.28 -16.54
CA ARG A 246 21.08 -20.62 -16.53
C ARG A 246 20.72 -21.38 -17.80
N GLU A 247 20.00 -22.48 -17.65
CA GLU A 247 19.42 -23.25 -18.73
C GLU A 247 17.93 -23.40 -18.48
N MET A 248 17.11 -23.19 -19.50
CA MET A 248 15.68 -23.39 -19.43
C MET A 248 15.27 -24.39 -20.50
N ASP A 249 14.41 -25.31 -20.12
CA ASP A 249 13.85 -26.33 -21.00
C ASP A 249 12.35 -26.47 -20.73
N ARG A 250 11.58 -26.98 -21.70
CA ARG A 250 10.13 -27.14 -21.57
C ARG A 250 9.72 -28.52 -22.01
N ASP A 251 8.86 -29.13 -21.21
CA ASP A 251 8.17 -30.37 -21.53
C ASP A 251 6.66 -30.19 -21.25
N GLY A 252 5.88 -30.04 -22.33
CA GLY A 252 4.44 -29.77 -22.23
C GLY A 252 4.12 -28.50 -21.41
N SER A 253 3.30 -28.66 -20.37
CA SER A 253 2.94 -27.59 -19.42
C SER A 253 3.95 -27.40 -18.28
N THR A 254 5.09 -28.10 -18.33
CA THR A 254 6.16 -27.98 -17.33
C THR A 254 7.34 -27.20 -17.90
N VAL A 255 7.83 -26.22 -17.14
CA VAL A 255 9.07 -25.51 -17.44
C VAL A 255 10.15 -25.92 -16.44
N TRP A 256 11.28 -26.40 -16.96
CA TRP A 256 12.46 -26.73 -16.19
C TRP A 256 13.44 -25.56 -16.22
N VAL A 257 13.86 -25.10 -15.04
CA VAL A 257 14.85 -24.04 -14.89
C VAL A 257 16.04 -24.60 -14.13
N ARG A 258 17.22 -24.59 -14.73
CA ARG A 258 18.48 -24.97 -14.10
C ARG A 258 19.36 -23.74 -13.93
N ASP A 259 19.65 -23.41 -12.68
CA ASP A 259 20.57 -22.36 -12.32
C ASP A 259 21.85 -22.93 -11.74
N THR A 260 23.01 -22.40 -12.13
CA THR A 260 24.30 -22.77 -11.56
C THR A 260 24.95 -21.55 -10.97
N TYR A 261 25.33 -21.59 -9.68
CA TYR A 261 25.85 -20.47 -8.91
C TYR A 261 27.30 -20.69 -8.46
N SER A 262 28.09 -19.61 -8.48
CA SER A 262 29.41 -19.55 -7.84
C SER A 262 29.26 -19.30 -6.32
N TRP A 263 30.26 -19.68 -5.52
CA TRP A 263 30.24 -19.37 -4.07
C TRP A 263 30.31 -17.87 -3.76
N ALA A 264 30.99 -17.08 -4.59
CA ALA A 264 31.05 -15.63 -4.41
C ALA A 264 29.66 -14.99 -4.58
N ASP A 265 28.85 -15.51 -5.51
CA ASP A 265 27.47 -15.09 -5.74
C ASP A 265 26.60 -15.44 -4.52
N LEU A 266 26.80 -16.63 -3.94
CA LEU A 266 26.11 -17.10 -2.73
C LEU A 266 26.39 -16.25 -1.48
N GLU A 267 27.63 -15.77 -1.32
CA GLU A 267 27.99 -14.89 -0.20
C GLU A 267 27.31 -13.52 -0.30
N LEU A 268 27.20 -12.96 -1.52
CA LEU A 268 26.50 -11.70 -1.75
C LEU A 268 25.00 -11.83 -1.44
N ALA A 269 24.34 -12.89 -1.89
CA ALA A 269 22.90 -13.07 -1.63
C ALA A 269 22.59 -13.37 -0.17
N ARG A 270 23.52 -13.93 0.61
CA ARG A 270 23.30 -14.12 2.06
C ARG A 270 23.04 -12.79 2.77
N ALA A 271 23.66 -11.70 2.32
CA ALA A 271 23.40 -10.37 2.85
C ALA A 271 22.01 -9.84 2.47
N ASP A 272 21.55 -10.14 1.25
CA ASP A 272 20.25 -9.68 0.75
C ASP A 272 19.09 -10.51 1.34
N VAL A 273 19.24 -11.83 1.50
CA VAL A 273 18.31 -12.69 2.25
C VAL A 273 18.13 -12.20 3.68
N ARG A 274 19.19 -11.68 4.31
CA ARG A 274 19.08 -11.08 5.65
C ARG A 274 18.21 -9.82 5.63
N LEU A 275 18.43 -8.93 4.67
CA LEU A 275 17.62 -7.70 4.51
C LEU A 275 16.16 -8.02 4.17
N ASP A 276 15.91 -9.02 3.32
CA ASP A 276 14.58 -9.49 2.99
C ASP A 276 13.89 -10.12 4.20
N ALA A 277 14.60 -10.91 5.00
CA ALA A 277 14.09 -11.44 6.26
C ALA A 277 13.79 -10.33 7.27
N GLU A 278 14.66 -9.32 7.40
CA GLU A 278 14.44 -8.14 8.24
C GLU A 278 13.21 -7.34 7.76
N ALA A 279 13.05 -7.16 6.44
CA ALA A 279 11.92 -6.45 5.85
C ALA A 279 10.61 -7.25 5.91
N ALA A 280 10.66 -8.58 5.81
CA ALA A 280 9.53 -9.48 6.03
C ALA A 280 9.11 -9.47 7.50
N ALA A 281 10.07 -9.55 8.43
CA ALA A 281 9.82 -9.40 9.85
C ALA A 281 9.23 -8.02 10.17
N ASP A 282 9.70 -6.95 9.54
CA ASP A 282 9.14 -5.61 9.73
C ASP A 282 7.71 -5.49 9.19
N ARG A 283 7.42 -6.10 8.03
CA ARG A 283 6.06 -6.21 7.49
C ARG A 283 5.15 -6.98 8.42
N ALA A 284 5.60 -8.13 8.95
CA ALA A 284 4.84 -8.93 9.91
C ALA A 284 4.57 -8.15 11.21
N ARG A 285 5.58 -7.43 11.73
CA ARG A 285 5.42 -6.54 12.89
C ARG A 285 4.40 -5.43 12.65
N ARG A 286 4.35 -4.85 11.45
CA ARG A 286 3.38 -3.80 11.08
C ARG A 286 2.00 -4.32 10.71
N ALA A 287 1.88 -5.60 10.37
CA ALA A 287 0.61 -6.24 10.04
C ALA A 287 -0.15 -6.70 11.30
N THR A 288 0.53 -6.77 12.45
CA THR A 288 -0.07 -7.22 13.71
C THR A 288 -0.58 -6.02 14.51
N PRO A 289 -1.83 -6.03 15.01
CA PRO A 289 -2.31 -5.01 15.92
C PRO A 289 -1.45 -4.93 17.19
N ILE A 290 -1.08 -3.74 17.63
CA ILE A 290 -0.41 -3.55 18.93
C ILE A 290 -1.45 -3.54 20.06
N PRO A 291 -1.11 -3.91 21.31
CA PRO A 291 -2.06 -3.85 22.43
C PRO A 291 -2.72 -2.47 22.56
N ILE A 292 -4.03 -2.42 22.86
CA ILE A 292 -4.83 -1.18 22.83
C ILE A 292 -4.26 -0.13 23.78
N GLU A 293 -3.79 -0.57 24.93
CA GLU A 293 -3.22 0.27 25.99
C GLU A 293 -2.00 1.05 25.48
N ARG A 294 -1.31 0.50 24.47
CA ARG A 294 -0.12 1.08 23.84
C ARG A 294 -0.42 1.91 22.60
N VAL A 295 -1.67 1.96 22.15
CA VAL A 295 -2.06 2.78 21.00
C VAL A 295 -2.09 4.25 21.43
N ASP A 296 -1.21 5.06 20.82
CA ASP A 296 -1.22 6.52 20.96
C ASP A 296 -2.35 7.13 20.15
N VAL A 297 -3.49 7.29 20.80
CA VAL A 297 -4.71 7.82 20.19
C VAL A 297 -4.61 9.30 19.80
N ARG A 298 -3.57 10.04 20.23
CA ARG A 298 -3.37 11.43 19.79
C ARG A 298 -2.89 11.52 18.34
N ARG A 299 -2.32 10.43 17.81
CA ARG A 299 -1.78 10.39 16.45
C ARG A 299 -2.78 9.76 15.48
N LEU A 300 -3.50 10.59 14.74
CA LEU A 300 -4.55 10.20 13.78
C LEU A 300 -4.13 9.04 12.86
N ALA A 301 -2.94 9.11 12.27
CA ALA A 301 -2.42 8.08 11.37
C ALA A 301 -2.22 6.71 12.05
N VAL A 302 -1.85 6.69 13.34
CA VAL A 302 -1.70 5.46 14.12
C VAL A 302 -3.07 4.84 14.36
N VAL A 303 -4.07 5.66 14.73
CA VAL A 303 -5.44 5.22 14.95
C VAL A 303 -6.05 4.64 13.67
N HIS A 304 -5.99 5.35 12.53
CA HIS A 304 -6.47 4.81 11.25
C HIS A 304 -5.85 3.44 10.92
N HIS A 305 -4.54 3.32 11.11
CA HIS A 305 -3.84 2.08 10.83
C HIS A 305 -4.33 0.95 11.73
N GLN A 306 -4.44 1.19 13.04
CA GLN A 306 -4.86 0.20 14.03
C GLN A 306 -6.34 -0.19 13.93
N VAL A 307 -7.23 0.76 13.58
CA VAL A 307 -8.65 0.50 13.28
C VAL A 307 -8.75 -0.40 12.04
N ARG A 308 -8.02 -0.07 10.96
CA ARG A 308 -8.03 -0.86 9.72
C ARG A 308 -7.53 -2.30 9.93
N LEU A 309 -6.45 -2.49 10.69
CA LEU A 309 -5.93 -3.83 10.98
C LEU A 309 -6.98 -4.68 11.70
N ARG A 310 -7.58 -4.16 12.78
CA ARG A 310 -8.58 -4.88 13.58
C ARG A 310 -9.88 -5.13 12.82
N ALA A 311 -10.37 -4.13 12.08
CA ALA A 311 -11.55 -4.30 11.24
C ALA A 311 -11.32 -5.36 10.14
N GLY A 312 -10.10 -5.42 9.58
CA GLY A 312 -9.69 -6.47 8.67
C GLY A 312 -9.68 -7.85 9.32
N GLU A 313 -9.11 -8.01 10.51
CA GLU A 313 -9.12 -9.28 11.26
C GLU A 313 -10.55 -9.76 11.58
N LEU A 314 -11.44 -8.83 11.94
CA LEU A 314 -12.84 -9.10 12.24
C LEU A 314 -13.63 -9.76 11.10
N GLN A 315 -13.20 -9.58 9.84
CA GLN A 315 -13.83 -10.22 8.68
C GLN A 315 -13.58 -11.73 8.64
N TRP A 316 -12.46 -12.18 9.19
CA TRP A 316 -11.98 -13.56 9.07
C TRP A 316 -12.18 -14.38 10.35
N VAL A 317 -12.26 -13.74 11.51
CA VAL A 317 -12.38 -14.41 12.81
C VAL A 317 -13.85 -14.68 13.17
N ARG A 318 -14.14 -15.90 13.62
CA ARG A 318 -15.48 -16.35 14.06
C ARG A 318 -15.44 -16.85 15.51
N GLY A 319 -16.61 -16.97 16.15
CA GLY A 319 -16.74 -17.53 17.49
C GLY A 319 -16.17 -16.63 18.60
N PRO A 320 -15.74 -17.20 19.75
CA PRO A 320 -15.35 -16.44 20.94
C PRO A 320 -14.20 -15.43 20.72
N ALA A 321 -13.25 -15.75 19.83
CA ALA A 321 -12.16 -14.85 19.49
C ALA A 321 -12.65 -13.56 18.80
N ARG A 322 -13.78 -13.63 18.10
CA ARG A 322 -14.40 -12.47 17.48
C ARG A 322 -14.92 -11.49 18.54
N ALA A 323 -15.55 -11.99 19.61
CA ALA A 323 -16.09 -11.15 20.69
C ALA A 323 -15.01 -10.34 21.40
N GLU A 324 -13.83 -10.92 21.60
CA GLU A 324 -12.66 -10.18 22.12
C GLU A 324 -12.21 -9.09 21.13
N LEU A 325 -12.08 -9.40 19.83
CA LEU A 325 -11.72 -8.42 18.81
C LEU A 325 -12.73 -7.28 18.67
N VAL A 326 -14.03 -7.56 18.80
CA VAL A 326 -15.09 -6.53 18.83
C VAL A 326 -14.88 -5.59 20.02
N ARG A 327 -14.73 -6.13 21.24
CA ARG A 327 -14.49 -5.31 22.44
C ARG A 327 -13.23 -4.46 22.30
N GLN A 328 -12.19 -5.04 21.72
CA GLN A 328 -10.94 -4.36 21.45
C GLN A 328 -11.09 -3.21 20.45
N LEU A 329 -11.78 -3.44 19.33
CA LEU A 329 -12.05 -2.42 18.34
C LEU A 329 -12.94 -1.30 18.90
N ALA A 330 -13.99 -1.66 19.65
CA ALA A 330 -14.87 -0.70 20.30
C ALA A 330 -14.12 0.20 21.28
N THR A 331 -13.27 -0.37 22.14
CA THR A 331 -12.42 0.39 23.08
C THR A 331 -11.49 1.36 22.35
N LEU A 332 -10.89 0.93 21.23
CA LEU A 332 -10.05 1.79 20.41
C LEU A 332 -10.86 2.94 19.79
N LEU A 333 -12.03 2.63 19.22
CA LEU A 333 -12.91 3.63 18.60
C LEU A 333 -13.45 4.63 19.62
N GLU A 334 -13.81 4.20 20.83
CA GLU A 334 -14.24 5.09 21.91
C GLU A 334 -13.17 6.11 22.27
N ARG A 335 -11.92 5.65 22.45
CA ARG A 335 -10.77 6.52 22.72
C ARG A 335 -10.45 7.42 21.52
N ALA A 336 -10.62 6.91 20.30
CA ALA A 336 -10.39 7.66 19.07
C ALA A 336 -11.40 8.79 18.88
N VAL A 337 -12.70 8.52 19.06
CA VAL A 337 -13.78 9.50 18.96
C VAL A 337 -13.64 10.59 20.00
N ALA A 338 -13.21 10.24 21.22
CA ALA A 338 -12.92 11.23 22.26
C ALA A 338 -11.74 12.15 21.89
N ALA A 339 -10.71 11.61 21.24
CA ALA A 339 -9.52 12.37 20.84
C ALA A 339 -9.72 13.17 19.52
N HIS A 340 -10.54 12.68 18.61
CA HIS A 340 -10.76 13.22 17.26
C HIS A 340 -12.26 13.27 16.93
N PRO A 341 -13.03 14.19 17.55
CA PRO A 341 -14.49 14.23 17.40
C PRO A 341 -14.97 14.56 15.97
N ALA A 342 -14.10 15.12 15.12
CA ALA A 342 -14.40 15.39 13.71
C ALA A 342 -14.36 14.15 12.80
N GLU A 343 -13.78 13.04 13.26
CA GLU A 343 -13.69 11.79 12.50
C GLU A 343 -14.98 10.98 12.65
N LEU A 344 -16.04 11.48 12.02
CA LEU A 344 -17.40 10.95 12.12
C LEU A 344 -17.51 9.47 11.72
N GLY A 345 -16.68 9.01 10.79
CA GLY A 345 -16.65 7.59 10.37
C GLY A 345 -16.27 6.62 11.50
N TRP A 346 -15.49 7.05 12.49
CA TRP A 346 -15.17 6.22 13.66
C TRP A 346 -16.33 6.16 14.65
N ALA A 347 -17.03 7.28 14.83
CA ALA A 347 -18.23 7.31 15.66
C ALA A 347 -19.34 6.44 15.04
N GLU A 348 -19.52 6.49 13.72
CA GLU A 348 -20.48 5.66 13.00
C GLU A 348 -20.13 4.18 13.15
N GLN A 349 -18.85 3.82 12.92
CA GLN A 349 -18.37 2.45 13.09
C GLN A 349 -18.59 1.92 14.52
N LEU A 350 -18.38 2.77 15.54
CA LEU A 350 -18.63 2.42 16.94
C LEU A 350 -20.13 2.21 17.21
N VAL A 351 -21.00 3.08 16.69
CA VAL A 351 -22.46 2.89 16.80
C VAL A 351 -22.87 1.56 16.19
N ARG A 352 -22.38 1.25 14.98
CA ARG A 352 -22.68 -0.02 14.31
C ARG A 352 -22.24 -1.21 15.15
N LEU A 353 -20.99 -1.24 15.64
CA LEU A 353 -20.50 -2.31 16.53
C LEU A 353 -21.35 -2.46 17.80
N ARG A 354 -21.79 -1.35 18.39
CA ARG A 354 -22.66 -1.39 19.57
C ARG A 354 -24.03 -2.01 19.28
N LEU A 355 -24.61 -1.72 18.12
CA LEU A 355 -25.90 -2.23 17.69
C LEU A 355 -25.87 -3.69 17.22
N SER A 356 -24.79 -4.12 16.55
CA SER A 356 -24.71 -5.45 15.94
C SER A 356 -23.99 -6.50 16.77
N ASP A 357 -23.00 -6.10 17.57
CA ASP A 357 -22.03 -7.05 18.14
C ASP A 357 -21.87 -6.99 19.66
N LEU A 358 -22.27 -5.87 20.29
CA LEU A 358 -22.12 -5.67 21.75
C LEU A 358 -23.46 -5.60 22.49
N ASP A 359 -24.59 -5.62 21.77
CA ASP A 359 -25.93 -5.44 22.32
C ASP A 359 -26.07 -4.18 23.21
N ASP A 360 -25.31 -3.12 22.90
CA ASP A 360 -25.27 -1.86 23.66
C ASP A 360 -26.07 -0.74 22.96
N ALA A 361 -27.39 -0.95 22.90
CA ALA A 361 -28.32 0.01 22.30
C ALA A 361 -28.32 1.37 23.01
N ALA A 362 -28.18 1.37 24.34
CA ALA A 362 -28.16 2.58 25.15
C ALA A 362 -26.91 3.42 24.86
N GLY A 363 -25.73 2.79 24.80
CA GLY A 363 -24.49 3.46 24.44
C GLY A 363 -24.49 3.96 22.99
N ALA A 364 -25.04 3.18 22.04
CA ALA A 364 -25.21 3.63 20.66
C ALA A 364 -26.05 4.92 20.58
N ARG A 365 -27.21 4.94 21.26
CA ARG A 365 -28.09 6.11 21.32
C ARG A 365 -27.40 7.33 21.91
N ALA A 366 -26.71 7.18 23.04
CA ALA A 366 -26.01 8.27 23.71
C ALA A 366 -24.88 8.87 22.86
N LEU A 367 -24.22 8.05 22.04
CA LEU A 367 -23.21 8.54 21.10
C LEU A 367 -23.83 9.35 19.96
N CYS A 368 -24.94 8.88 19.37
CA CYS A 368 -25.67 9.64 18.35
C CYS A 368 -26.17 10.99 18.88
N GLU A 369 -26.72 11.01 20.11
CA GLU A 369 -27.16 12.25 20.77
C GLU A 369 -26.01 13.24 20.96
N ARG A 370 -24.82 12.75 21.32
CA ARG A 370 -23.61 13.58 21.48
C ARG A 370 -23.17 14.19 20.14
N VAL A 371 -23.20 13.42 19.06
CA VAL A 371 -22.83 13.91 17.72
C VAL A 371 -23.83 14.95 17.22
N LEU A 372 -25.13 14.69 17.39
CA LEU A 372 -26.21 15.61 17.03
C LEU A 372 -26.16 16.91 17.84
N GLY A 373 -25.95 16.81 19.16
CA GLY A 373 -25.87 17.97 20.05
C GLY A 373 -24.59 18.80 19.89
N GLY A 374 -23.50 18.18 19.42
CA GLY A 374 -22.22 18.86 19.20
C GLY A 374 -22.14 19.66 17.88
N GLY A 375 -23.10 19.49 16.96
CA GLY A 375 -23.10 20.19 15.67
C GLY A 375 -21.92 19.84 14.75
N VAL A 376 -21.24 18.72 15.01
CA VAL A 376 -20.04 18.31 14.26
C VAL A 376 -20.40 17.59 12.95
N ALA A 377 -21.62 17.05 12.85
CA ALA A 377 -22.12 16.38 11.66
C ALA A 377 -22.62 17.40 10.62
N PRO A 378 -22.06 17.41 9.38
CA PRO A 378 -22.55 18.26 8.29
C PRO A 378 -24.00 17.96 7.90
N ASP A 379 -24.37 16.68 7.97
CA ASP A 379 -25.73 16.19 7.76
C ASP A 379 -26.20 15.44 9.02
N PRO A 380 -27.24 15.92 9.73
CA PRO A 380 -27.75 15.28 10.93
C PRO A 380 -28.62 14.05 10.64
N GLU A 381 -29.14 13.87 9.43
CA GLU A 381 -30.17 12.85 9.17
C GLU A 381 -29.69 11.41 9.38
N PRO A 382 -28.50 10.99 8.89
CA PRO A 382 -27.99 9.65 9.16
C PRO A 382 -27.86 9.34 10.66
N TRP A 383 -27.49 10.34 11.45
CA TRP A 383 -27.35 10.23 12.90
C TRP A 383 -28.70 10.13 13.61
N ARG A 384 -29.73 10.82 13.10
CA ARG A 384 -31.11 10.68 13.61
C ARG A 384 -31.67 9.28 13.32
N ILE A 385 -31.43 8.73 12.13
CA ILE A 385 -31.82 7.34 11.78
C ILE A 385 -31.13 6.36 12.73
N LEU A 386 -29.81 6.45 12.91
CA LEU A 386 -29.07 5.59 13.84
C LEU A 386 -29.56 5.73 15.29
N ARG A 387 -29.91 6.94 15.72
CA ARG A 387 -30.49 7.20 17.06
C ARG A 387 -31.83 6.48 17.24
N ARG A 388 -32.68 6.49 16.21
CA ARG A 388 -33.97 5.80 16.22
C ARG A 388 -33.80 4.27 16.14
N GLU A 389 -32.86 3.78 15.34
CA GLU A 389 -32.49 2.36 15.29
C GLU A 389 -32.02 1.86 16.67
N ALA A 390 -31.22 2.65 17.37
CA ALA A 390 -30.78 2.36 18.74
C ALA A 390 -31.94 2.44 19.76
N ALA A 391 -32.90 3.34 19.56
CA ALA A 391 -34.10 3.43 20.39
C ALA A 391 -35.05 2.26 20.15
N ALA A 392 -35.14 1.75 18.92
CA ALA A 392 -35.94 0.57 18.58
C ALA A 392 -35.49 -0.68 19.35
N LEU A 393 -34.17 -0.86 19.58
CA LEU A 393 -33.65 -1.95 20.43
C LEU A 393 -34.04 -1.81 21.92
N GLN A 394 -34.31 -0.59 22.37
CA GLN A 394 -34.75 -0.32 23.75
C GLN A 394 -36.28 -0.47 23.91
N GLY A 395 -37.01 -0.67 22.80
CA GLY A 395 -38.44 -0.94 22.76
C GLY A 395 -39.31 0.20 22.22
N PRO A 396 -40.61 -0.06 21.96
CA PRO A 396 -41.51 0.88 21.28
C PRO A 396 -41.65 2.25 21.96
N GLY A 397 -41.64 2.29 23.30
CA GLY A 397 -41.74 3.54 24.06
C GLY A 397 -40.55 4.48 23.82
N ALA A 398 -39.34 3.94 23.78
CA ALA A 398 -38.13 4.73 23.50
C ALA A 398 -38.13 5.24 22.05
N LEU A 399 -38.56 4.40 21.11
CA LEU A 399 -38.64 4.76 19.69
C LEU A 399 -39.71 5.82 19.41
N ALA A 400 -40.92 5.69 19.98
CA ALA A 400 -42.03 6.62 19.77
C ALA A 400 -41.63 8.08 20.09
N ALA A 401 -40.94 8.29 21.21
CA ALA A 401 -40.45 9.62 21.59
C ALA A 401 -39.48 10.21 20.56
N ARG A 402 -38.59 9.38 19.98
CA ARG A 402 -37.62 9.83 18.96
C ARG A 402 -38.30 10.12 17.61
N LEU A 403 -39.29 9.31 17.21
CA LEU A 403 -40.04 9.52 15.98
C LEU A 403 -40.77 10.87 15.97
N VAL A 404 -41.32 11.28 17.13
CA VAL A 404 -41.95 12.61 17.30
C VAL A 404 -40.90 13.73 17.29
N GLU A 405 -39.81 13.57 18.05
CA GLU A 405 -38.76 14.60 18.13
C GLU A 405 -38.13 14.89 16.77
N ASP A 406 -37.90 13.85 15.97
CA ASP A 406 -37.34 13.96 14.62
C ASP A 406 -38.39 14.25 13.54
N ARG A 407 -39.66 14.49 13.93
CA ARG A 407 -40.78 14.80 13.03
C ARG A 407 -41.00 13.77 11.93
N VAL A 408 -40.76 12.49 12.23
CA VAL A 408 -41.05 11.37 11.32
C VAL A 408 -42.55 11.08 11.31
N VAL A 409 -43.20 11.21 12.48
CA VAL A 409 -44.64 10.97 12.67
C VAL A 409 -45.22 11.95 13.68
N GLU A 410 -46.55 12.15 13.60
CA GLU A 410 -47.30 12.91 14.60
C GLU A 410 -47.44 12.13 15.92
N ALA A 411 -47.58 12.86 17.03
CA ALA A 411 -47.65 12.29 18.38
C ALA A 411 -48.75 11.23 18.55
N GLY A 412 -49.89 11.39 17.87
CA GLY A 412 -51.02 10.46 17.93
C GLY A 412 -50.74 9.07 17.31
N ASP A 413 -49.85 8.99 16.32
CA ASP A 413 -49.49 7.74 15.64
C ASP A 413 -48.22 7.09 16.18
N ALA A 414 -47.45 7.82 16.99
CA ALA A 414 -46.06 7.46 17.29
C ALA A 414 -45.88 6.10 17.96
N HIS A 415 -46.78 5.72 18.88
CA HIS A 415 -46.69 4.45 19.57
C HIS A 415 -46.97 3.26 18.65
N ARG A 416 -48.08 3.31 17.90
CA ARG A 416 -48.45 2.28 16.93
C ARG A 416 -47.36 2.08 15.87
N VAL A 417 -46.85 3.18 15.31
CA VAL A 417 -45.77 3.12 14.32
C VAL A 417 -44.49 2.54 14.94
N ALA A 418 -44.17 2.90 16.18
CA ALA A 418 -43.02 2.34 16.87
C ALA A 418 -43.16 0.83 17.10
N GLU A 419 -44.35 0.34 17.47
CA GLU A 419 -44.65 -1.09 17.58
C GLU A 419 -44.46 -1.81 16.25
N ASP A 420 -44.99 -1.26 15.15
CA ASP A 420 -44.84 -1.85 13.82
C ASP A 420 -43.36 -1.89 13.37
N LEU A 421 -42.59 -0.83 13.61
CA LEU A 421 -41.17 -0.78 13.26
C LEU A 421 -40.31 -1.72 14.11
N VAL A 422 -40.61 -1.86 15.40
CA VAL A 422 -39.94 -2.82 16.27
C VAL A 422 -40.24 -4.25 15.82
N ARG A 423 -41.52 -4.56 15.52
CA ARG A 423 -41.91 -5.88 15.00
C ARG A 423 -41.21 -6.22 13.69
N LEU A 424 -41.21 -5.31 12.72
CA LEU A 424 -40.52 -5.53 11.44
C LEU A 424 -39.03 -5.83 11.61
N ARG A 425 -38.40 -5.18 12.58
CA ARG A 425 -36.99 -5.44 12.92
C ARG A 425 -36.80 -6.80 13.56
N GLU A 426 -37.67 -7.20 14.49
CA GLU A 426 -37.68 -8.54 15.08
C GLU A 426 -37.86 -9.62 14.00
N ASP A 427 -38.63 -9.31 12.95
CA ASP A 427 -38.80 -10.15 11.75
C ASP A 427 -37.58 -10.12 10.81
N GLY A 428 -36.49 -9.42 11.17
CA GLY A 428 -35.23 -9.37 10.43
C GLY A 428 -35.15 -8.29 9.35
N VAL A 429 -36.12 -7.38 9.27
CA VAL A 429 -36.06 -6.24 8.33
C VAL A 429 -35.11 -5.17 8.86
N ALA A 430 -34.20 -4.70 8.01
CA ALA A 430 -33.31 -3.60 8.35
C ALA A 430 -34.12 -2.34 8.73
N TYR A 431 -33.82 -1.74 9.88
CA TYR A 431 -34.58 -0.61 10.42
C TYR A 431 -34.70 0.56 9.43
N GLU A 432 -33.60 0.89 8.76
CA GLU A 432 -33.55 1.94 7.73
C GLU A 432 -34.53 1.69 6.59
N TRP A 433 -34.74 0.43 6.19
CA TRP A 433 -35.68 0.07 5.14
C TRP A 433 -37.13 0.16 5.62
N ALA A 434 -37.39 -0.31 6.85
CA ALA A 434 -38.73 -0.23 7.45
C ALA A 434 -39.16 1.23 7.64
N GLU A 435 -38.27 2.09 8.14
CA GLU A 435 -38.53 3.53 8.27
C GLU A 435 -38.66 4.21 6.91
N GLY A 436 -37.80 3.87 5.94
CA GLY A 436 -37.86 4.40 4.59
C GLY A 436 -39.19 4.10 3.89
N ALA A 437 -39.67 2.86 4.02
CA ALA A 437 -40.97 2.44 3.48
C ALA A 437 -42.14 3.20 4.14
N LEU A 438 -42.08 3.40 5.46
CA LEU A 438 -43.06 4.21 6.18
C LEU A 438 -43.09 5.66 5.66
N ARG A 439 -41.93 6.30 5.51
CA ARG A 439 -41.83 7.69 5.03
C ARG A 439 -42.38 7.82 3.61
N LEU A 440 -41.97 6.93 2.71
CA LEU A 440 -42.47 6.90 1.33
C LEU A 440 -43.98 6.66 1.28
N GLY A 441 -44.51 5.73 2.08
CA GLY A 441 -45.94 5.46 2.15
C GLY A 441 -46.76 6.67 2.62
N ARG A 442 -46.24 7.45 3.58
CA ARG A 442 -46.87 8.70 4.05
C ARG A 442 -46.82 9.81 3.01
N GLU A 443 -45.71 9.93 2.28
CA GLU A 443 -45.59 10.90 1.18
C GLU A 443 -46.59 10.58 0.06
N LEU A 444 -46.74 9.30 -0.32
CA LEU A 444 -47.68 8.87 -1.35
C LEU A 444 -49.14 9.04 -0.94
N THR A 445 -49.50 8.75 0.31
CA THR A 445 -50.87 8.94 0.83
C THR A 445 -51.21 10.42 1.03
N GLY A 446 -50.27 11.21 1.55
CA GLY A 446 -50.40 12.66 1.68
C GLY A 446 -50.52 13.38 0.33
N ALA A 447 -49.74 12.98 -0.67
CA ALA A 447 -49.83 13.53 -2.03
C ALA A 447 -51.13 13.16 -2.74
N ALA A 448 -51.74 12.03 -2.39
CA ALA A 448 -53.02 11.58 -2.93
C ALA A 448 -54.24 12.22 -2.24
N GLY A 449 -54.05 13.04 -1.18
CA GLY A 449 -55.15 13.62 -0.41
C GLY A 449 -55.99 12.59 0.35
N LEU A 450 -55.45 11.38 0.54
CA LEU A 450 -56.10 10.31 1.27
C LEU A 450 -55.69 10.42 2.74
N THR A 451 -56.63 10.79 3.61
CA THR A 451 -56.44 10.61 5.06
C THR A 451 -56.35 9.12 5.40
N PRO A 452 -55.51 8.72 6.39
CA PRO A 452 -55.33 7.33 6.79
C PRO A 452 -56.63 6.62 7.17
#